data_AF-A0A7X7GCV3-F1
#
_entry.id   AF-A0A7X7GCV3-F1
#
_cell.length_a   1.000
_cell.length_b   1.000
_cell.length_c   1.000
_cell.angle_alpha   90.00
_cell.angle_beta   90.00
_cell.angle_gamma   90.00
#
_symmetry.space_group_name_H-M   'P 1'
#
loop_
_entity.id
_entity.type
_entity.pdbx_description
1 polymer ?
#
loop_
_entity_poly.entity_id
_entity_poly.type
_entity_poly.pdbx_seq_one_letter_code
_entity_poly.pdbx_strand_id
1 'polypeptide(L)' 'MSEAHSCERCHIHQAEVLMKGPGGETTYLCTSPECMMAAGMCTNCNVQLERRELDTGETVLECPACGYRQTLVPLT' A
#
# COMPACT_ATOMS: atom_id res chain seq x y z
N MET A 1 23.44 7.04 -11.72
CA MET A 1 22.27 7.64 -12.39
C MET A 1 21.07 7.04 -11.69
N SER A 2 20.27 7.84 -10.99
CA SER A 2 19.04 7.35 -10.34
C SER A 2 18.04 7.03 -11.42
N GLU A 3 17.79 5.75 -11.66
CA GLU A 3 16.78 5.29 -12.62
C GLU A 3 15.41 5.80 -12.16
N ALA A 4 14.79 6.65 -12.97
CA ALA A 4 13.44 7.12 -12.72
C ALA A 4 12.49 5.99 -13.09
N HIS A 5 11.98 5.28 -12.08
CA HIS A 5 10.97 4.24 -12.28
C HIS A 5 9.59 4.90 -12.40
N SER A 6 8.73 4.39 -13.29
CA SER A 6 7.31 4.74 -13.33
C SER A 6 6.52 3.85 -12.37
N CYS A 7 5.39 4.35 -11.88
CA CYS A 7 4.50 3.58 -11.01
C CYS A 7 3.99 2.33 -11.74
N GLU A 8 4.17 1.16 -11.17
CA GLU A 8 3.75 -0.12 -11.76
C GLU A 8 2.23 -0.33 -11.75
N ARG A 9 1.48 0.52 -11.04
CA ARG A 9 0.02 0.47 -11.00
C ARG A 9 -0.63 1.35 -12.08
N CYS A 10 -0.22 2.61 -12.18
CA CYS A 10 -0.84 3.56 -13.11
C CYS A 10 -0.01 3.85 -14.35
N HIS A 11 1.30 3.56 -14.35
CA HIS A 11 2.28 3.85 -15.42
C HIS A 11 2.33 5.30 -15.91
N ILE A 12 1.55 6.20 -15.31
CA ILE A 12 1.43 7.62 -15.67
C ILE A 12 2.35 8.47 -14.80
N HIS A 13 2.40 8.16 -13.50
CA HIS A 13 3.17 8.92 -12.53
C HIS A 13 4.54 8.29 -12.31
N GLN A 14 5.54 9.14 -12.03
CA GLN A 14 6.83 8.66 -11.55
C GLN A 14 6.65 7.97 -10.20
N ALA A 15 7.34 6.86 -10.01
CA ALA A 15 7.39 6.17 -8.73
C ALA A 15 8.23 6.98 -7.76
N GLU A 16 7.65 7.25 -6.60
CA GLU A 16 8.28 7.96 -5.49
C GLU A 16 8.45 7.05 -4.27
N VAL A 17 7.74 5.91 -4.27
CA VAL A 17 7.73 4.93 -3.19
C VAL A 17 8.27 3.61 -3.71
N LEU A 18 9.24 3.06 -2.99
CA LEU A 18 9.85 1.77 -3.26
C LEU A 18 9.44 0.81 -2.14
N MET A 19 8.70 -0.24 -2.51
CA MET A 19 8.34 -1.31 -1.58
C MET A 19 9.14 -2.56 -1.87
N LYS A 20 9.53 -3.27 -0.81
CA LYS A 20 10.09 -4.62 -0.93
C LYS A 20 9.05 -5.61 -0.44
N GLY A 21 8.53 -6.42 -1.35
CA GLY A 21 7.62 -7.50 -1.03
C GLY A 21 8.31 -8.62 -0.22
N PRO A 22 7.53 -9.50 0.41
CA PRO A 22 8.04 -10.59 1.24
C PRO A 22 8.93 -11.59 0.47
N GLY A 23 8.82 -11.64 -0.86
CA GLY A 23 9.69 -12.44 -1.74
C GLY A 23 10.96 -11.72 -2.21
N GLY A 24 11.23 -10.49 -1.74
CA GLY A 24 12.34 -9.66 -2.23
C GLY A 24 12.05 -8.94 -3.55
N GLU A 25 10.84 -9.08 -4.08
CA GLU A 25 10.35 -8.28 -5.21
C GLU A 25 10.30 -6.80 -4.83
N THR A 26 10.79 -5.92 -5.71
CA THR A 26 10.75 -4.48 -5.48
C THR A 26 9.64 -3.89 -6.33
N THR A 27 8.65 -3.29 -5.70
CA THR A 27 7.52 -2.63 -6.36
C THR A 27 7.69 -1.12 -6.34
N TYR A 28 7.57 -0.50 -7.51
CA TYR A 28 7.69 0.95 -7.68
C TYR A 28 6.30 1.58 -7.78
N LEU A 29 5.96 2.46 -6.83
CA LEU A 29 4.63 3.06 -6.72
C LEU A 29 4.69 4.58 -6.63
N CYS A 30 3.67 5.24 -7.16
CA CYS A 30 3.47 6.67 -6.94
C CYS A 30 2.69 6.94 -5.66
N THR A 31 2.72 8.20 -5.22
CA THR A 31 1.99 8.71 -4.04
C THR A 31 0.49 8.91 -4.28
N SER A 32 -0.05 8.49 -5.44
CA SER A 32 -1.49 8.58 -5.69
C SER A 32 -2.26 7.71 -4.68
N PRO A 33 -3.29 8.26 -4.01
CA PRO A 33 -4.10 7.52 -3.05
C PRO A 33 -4.65 6.19 -3.60
N GLU A 34 -5.04 6.17 -4.88
CA GLU A 34 -5.59 4.98 -5.53
C GLU A 34 -4.52 3.87 -5.66
N CYS A 35 -3.30 4.24 -6.09
CA CYS A 35 -2.20 3.29 -6.24
C CYS A 35 -1.69 2.80 -4.89
N MET A 36 -1.56 3.71 -3.92
CA MET A 36 -1.14 3.38 -2.56
C MET A 36 -2.15 2.48 -1.85
N MET A 37 -3.45 2.81 -1.89
CA MET A 37 -4.49 1.95 -1.29
C MET A 37 -4.55 0.59 -1.97
N ALA A 38 -4.46 0.53 -3.31
CA ALA A 38 -4.43 -0.74 -4.04
C ALA A 38 -3.17 -1.59 -3.77
N ALA A 39 -2.10 -0.98 -3.26
CA ALA A 39 -0.89 -1.66 -2.79
C ALA A 39 -0.93 -1.97 -1.29
N GLY A 40 -2.01 -1.62 -0.59
CA GLY A 40 -2.10 -1.77 0.86
C GLY A 40 -1.15 -0.84 1.61
N MET A 41 -0.91 0.37 1.11
CA MET A 41 -0.13 1.41 1.80
C MET A 41 -1.02 2.47 2.42
N CYS A 42 -0.58 2.97 3.57
CA CYS A 42 -1.16 4.15 4.18
C CYS A 42 -0.75 5.39 3.38
N THR A 43 -1.74 6.08 2.81
CA THR A 43 -1.52 7.30 2.02
C THR A 43 -0.95 8.46 2.82
N ASN A 44 -1.16 8.44 4.14
CA ASN A 44 -0.70 9.49 5.03
C ASN A 44 0.75 9.29 5.50
N CYS A 45 1.13 8.03 5.73
CA CYS A 45 2.45 7.69 6.31
C CYS A 45 3.41 7.05 5.31
N ASN A 46 2.96 6.71 4.10
CA ASN A 46 3.74 6.00 3.07
C ASN A 46 4.37 4.70 3.61
N VAL A 47 3.66 4.02 4.51
CA VAL A 47 4.07 2.72 5.08
C VAL A 47 3.07 1.65 4.67
N GLN A 48 3.55 0.41 4.61
CA GLN A 48 2.71 -0.74 4.37
C GLN A 48 1.71 -0.92 5.51
N LEU A 49 0.44 -1.11 5.16
CA LEU A 49 -0.61 -1.47 6.10
C LEU A 49 -0.45 -2.94 6.47
N GLU A 50 -0.56 -3.22 7.75
CA GLU A 50 -0.54 -4.56 8.29
C GLU A 50 -1.95 -5.13 8.25
N ARG A 51 -2.08 -6.33 7.67
CA ARG A 51 -3.34 -7.06 7.70
C ARG A 51 -3.54 -7.69 9.08
N ARG A 52 -4.70 -7.44 9.67
CA ARG A 52 -5.14 -8.03 10.93
C ARG A 52 -6.55 -8.58 10.78
N GLU A 53 -6.77 -9.79 11.28
CA GLU A 53 -8.10 -10.38 11.39
C GLU A 53 -8.66 -10.07 12.78
N LEU A 54 -9.91 -9.60 12.83
CA LEU A 54 -10.64 -9.35 14.06
C LEU A 54 -11.41 -10.60 14.49
N ASP A 55 -11.71 -10.72 15.78
CA ASP A 55 -12.54 -11.82 16.31
C ASP A 55 -13.95 -11.88 15.68
N THR A 56 -14.41 -10.77 15.10
CA THR A 56 -15.66 -10.68 14.34
C THR A 56 -15.61 -11.40 12.99
N GLY A 57 -14.43 -11.85 12.55
CA GLY A 57 -14.18 -12.40 11.22
C GLY A 57 -13.90 -11.33 10.16
N GLU A 58 -13.85 -10.06 10.54
CA GLU A 58 -13.52 -8.96 9.64
C GLU A 58 -12.01 -8.85 9.45
N THR A 59 -11.55 -8.66 8.21
CA THR A 59 -10.15 -8.33 7.93
C THR A 59 -9.99 -6.81 7.90
N VAL A 60 -9.02 -6.29 8.65
CA VAL A 60 -8.64 -4.88 8.62
C VAL A 60 -7.20 -4.72 8.15
N LEU A 61 -6.92 -3.60 7.50
CA LEU A 61 -5.58 -3.10 7.19
C LEU A 61 -5.29 -1.94 8.15
N GLU A 62 -4.25 -2.05 8.96
CA GLU A 62 -3.88 -1.07 9.98
C GLU A 62 -2.50 -0.47 9.68
N CYS A 63 -2.37 0.85 9.81
CA CYS A 63 -1.10 1.55 9.66
C CYS A 63 -0.35 1.56 11.00
N PRO A 64 0.85 0.96 11.09
CA PRO A 64 1.61 0.93 12.34
C PRO A 64 2.12 2.31 12.78
N ALA A 65 2.17 3.29 11.87
CA ALA A 65 2.72 4.62 12.15
C ALA A 65 1.69 5.61 12.73
N CYS A 66 0.47 5.64 12.15
CA CYS A 66 -0.57 6.61 12.55
C CYS A 66 -1.84 5.98 13.11
N GLY A 67 -1.94 4.65 13.14
CA GLY A 67 -3.14 3.94 13.59
C GLY A 67 -4.33 4.04 12.62
N TYR A 68 -4.11 4.50 11.38
CA TYR A 68 -5.15 4.47 10.35
C TYR A 68 -5.62 3.03 10.12
N ARG A 69 -6.93 2.79 10.16
CA ARG A 69 -7.53 1.46 9.98
C ARG A 69 -8.55 1.46 8.86
N GLN A 70 -8.43 0.50 7.94
CA GLN A 70 -9.38 0.26 6.86
C GLN A 70 -9.94 -1.15 6.97
N THR A 71 -11.26 -1.29 7.12
CA THR A 71 -11.91 -2.60 7.07
C THR A 71 -12.06 -3.05 5.62
N LEU A 72 -11.54 -4.23 5.29
CA LEU A 72 -11.79 -4.91 4.02
C LEU A 72 -13.13 -5.64 4.14
N VAL A 73 -14.21 -4.94 3.81
CA VAL A 73 -15.52 -5.57 3.64
C VAL A 73 -15.54 -6.29 2.30
N PRO A 74 -15.81 -7.60 2.24
CA PRO A 74 -16.06 -8.25 0.96
C PRO A 74 -17.29 -7.59 0.33
N LEU A 75 -17.13 -7.03 -0.87
CA LEU A 75 -18.24 -6.56 -1.69
C LEU A 75 -19.08 -7.80 -2.06
N THR A 76 -20.15 -8.04 -1.31
CA THR A 76 -21.19 -9.04 -1.63
C THR A 76 -22.04 -8.60 -2.80
#